data_AF-A0A176S209-F1
#
_entry.id   AF-A0A176S209-F1
#
_cell.length_a   1.000
_cell.length_b   1.000
_cell.length_c   1.000
_cell.angle_alpha   90.00
_cell.angle_beta   90.00
_cell.angle_gamma   90.00
#
_symmetry.space_group_name_H-M   'P 1'
#
loop_
_entity.id
_entity.type
_entity.pdbx_description
1 polymer ?
#
loop_
_entity_poly.entity_id
_entity_poly.type
_entity_poly.pdbx_seq_one_letter_code
_entity_poly.pdbx_strand_id
1 'polypeptide(L)' 'MKLHSLKVQHFRAIENSTFDFTDNLSKPKQMNLIVGPNGSGKTSILDAIH' A
#
# COMPACT_ATOMS: atom_id res chain seq x y z
N MET A 1 -7.98 -13.53 -3.58
CA MET A 1 -8.32 -12.08 -3.61
C MET A 1 -7.13 -11.32 -4.22
N LYS A 2 -7.35 -10.26 -5.02
CA LYS A 2 -6.28 -9.41 -5.58
C LYS A 2 -6.57 -7.95 -5.24
N LEU A 3 -5.54 -7.21 -4.83
CA LEU A 3 -5.67 -5.82 -4.41
C LEU A 3 -5.46 -4.89 -5.62
N HIS A 4 -6.39 -3.97 -5.85
CA HIS A 4 -6.25 -2.92 -6.87
C HIS A 4 -5.68 -1.65 -6.28
N SER A 5 -6.30 -1.14 -5.22
CA SER A 5 -5.86 0.07 -4.55
C SER A 5 -6.07 -0.03 -3.04
N LEU A 6 -5.33 0.81 -2.30
CA LEU A 6 -5.46 0.97 -0.86
C LEU A 6 -5.42 2.47 -0.54
N LYS A 7 -6.40 2.95 0.21
CA LYS A 7 -6.40 4.30 0.79
C LYS A 7 -6.26 4.17 2.30
N VAL A 8 -5.23 4.78 2.87
CA VAL A 8 -4.94 4.76 4.31
C VAL A 8 -4.97 6.18 4.84
N GLN A 9 -5.72 6.42 5.92
CA GLN A 9 -5.85 7.72 6.56
C GLN A 9 -5.77 7.57 8.08
N HIS A 10 -4.97 8.41 8.72
CA HIS A 10 -4.76 8.46 10.17
C HIS A 10 -4.46 7.08 10.81
N PHE A 11 -3.62 6.28 10.16
CA PHE A 11 -3.28 4.93 10.63
C PHE A 11 -1.78 4.83 10.94
N ARG A 12 -1.45 4.77 12.23
CA ARG A 12 -0.08 4.73 12.74
C ARG A 12 0.74 5.92 12.18
N ALA A 13 1.85 5.62 11.50
CA ALA A 13 2.74 6.62 10.90
C ALA A 13 2.23 7.20 9.56
N ILE A 14 1.04 6.82 9.09
CA ILE A 14 0.49 7.27 7.80
C ILE A 14 -0.67 8.24 8.04
N GLU A 15 -0.45 9.52 7.73
CA GLU A 15 -1.51 10.54 7.82
C GLU A 15 -2.56 10.39 6.71
N ASN A 16 -2.13 10.39 5.44
CA ASN A 16 -3.01 10.23 4.29
C ASN A 16 -2.20 9.74 3.09
N SER A 17 -2.49 8.53 2.61
CA SER A 17 -1.79 7.95 1.47
C SER A 17 -2.69 7.06 0.64
N THR A 18 -2.46 7.07 -0.68
CA THR A 18 -3.13 6.21 -1.65
C THR A 18 -2.08 5.40 -2.38
N PHE A 19 -2.27 4.08 -2.43
CA PHE A 19 -1.42 3.14 -3.14
C PHE A 19 -2.21 2.49 -4.27
N ASP A 20 -1.66 2.53 -5.47
CA ASP A 20 -2.19 1.85 -6.64
C ASP A 20 -1.30 0.64 -6.98
N PHE A 21 -1.91 -0.53 -6.97
CA PHE A 21 -1.28 -1.82 -7.23
C PHE A 21 -1.59 -2.33 -8.65
N THR A 22 -2.08 -1.48 -9.55
CA THR A 22 -2.43 -1.83 -10.93
C THR A 22 -1.37 -1.42 -11.96
N ASP A 23 -1.34 -2.15 -13.07
CA ASP A 23 -0.54 -1.82 -14.26
C ASP A 23 -1.23 -0.78 -15.15
N ASN A 24 -0.62 -0.46 -16.29
CA ASN A 24 -1.16 0.52 -17.25
C ASN A 24 -2.51 0.11 -17.87
N LEU A 25 -2.97 -1.12 -17.66
CA LEU A 25 -4.26 -1.65 -18.12
C LEU A 25 -5.25 -1.82 -16.95
N SER A 26 -4.97 -1.21 -15.80
CA SER A 26 -5.76 -1.31 -14.57
C SER A 26 -5.88 -2.73 -14.01
N LYS A 27 -4.95 -3.63 -14.38
CA LYS A 27 -4.89 -5.00 -13.85
C LYS A 27 -3.94 -5.07 -12.66
N PRO A 28 -4.22 -5.86 -11.61
CA PRO A 28 -3.31 -6.00 -10.48
C PRO A 28 -1.93 -6.50 -10.92
N LYS A 29 -0.87 -5.79 -10.50
CA LYS A 29 0.52 -6.17 -10.75
C LYS A 29 0.80 -7.55 -10.16
N GLN A 30 1.64 -8.33 -10.85
CA GLN A 30 2.10 -9.62 -10.33
C GLN A 30 3.03 -9.47 -9.11
N MET A 31 3.80 -8.36 -9.06
CA MET A 31 4.75 -8.10 -8.00
C MET A 31 4.73 -6.61 -7.63
N ASN A 32 4.70 -6.33 -6.32
CA ASN A 32 4.79 -5.00 -5.75
C ASN A 32 5.97 -4.95 -4.77
N LEU A 33 6.72 -3.86 -4.77
CA LEU A 33 7.87 -3.66 -3.89
C LEU A 33 7.62 -2.44 -3.00
N ILE A 34 7.64 -2.64 -1.68
CA ILE A 34 7.50 -1.59 -0.67
C ILE A 34 8.84 -1.46 0.05
N VAL A 35 9.53 -0.33 -0.12
CA VAL A 35 10.84 -0.05 0.48
C VAL A 35 10.86 1.34 1.09
N GLY A 36 11.71 1.53 2.10
CA GLY A 36 11.85 2.78 2.82
C GLY A 36 12.59 2.62 4.15
N PRO A 37 12.95 3.72 4.82
CA PRO A 37 13.67 3.70 6.11
C PRO A 37 12.90 3.00 7.25
N ASN A 38 13.58 2.73 8.37
CA ASN A 38 12.91 2.24 9.58
C ASN A 38 11.88 3.26 10.08
N GLY A 39 10.74 2.78 10.57
CA GLY A 39 9.64 3.65 11.02
C GLY A 39 8.81 4.29 9.91
N SER A 40 9.14 4.11 8.62
CA SER A 40 8.43 4.75 7.49
C SER A 40 7.02 4.21 7.20
N GLY A 41 6.48 3.33 8.05
CA GLY A 41 5.12 2.78 7.87
C GLY A 41 4.98 1.57 6.94
N LYS A 42 6.07 0.90 6.53
CA LYS A 42 5.99 -0.30 5.65
C LYS A 42 5.06 -1.39 6.20
N THR A 43 5.25 -1.77 7.47
CA THR A 43 4.38 -2.75 8.13
C THR A 43 2.96 -2.20 8.31
N SER A 44 2.80 -0.89 8.55
CA SER A 44 1.49 -0.25 8.65
C SER A 44 0.68 -0.37 7.36
N ILE A 45 1.31 -0.33 6.18
CA ILE A 45 0.63 -0.56 4.90
C ILE A 45 0.05 -1.99 4.83
N LEU A 46 0.81 -2.98 5.29
CA LEU A 46 0.38 -4.39 5.31
C LEU A 46 -0.73 -4.61 6.35
N ASP A 47 -0.59 -4.04 7.53
CA ASP A 47 -1.56 -4.17 8.63
C ASP A 47 -2.89 -3.46 8.31
N ALA A 48 -2.89 -2.45 7.44
CA ALA A 48 -4.12 -1.79 7.01
C ALA A 48 -5.01 -2.67 6.10
N ILE A 49 -4.49 -3.78 5.59
CA ILE A 49 -5.20 -4.74 4.73
C ILE A 49 -5.73 -5.94 5.53
N HIS A 50 -5.15 -6.19 6.71
CA HIS A 50 -5.40 -7.38 7.53
C HIS A 50 -6.59 -7.22 8.47
#